data_AF-A0A415G6W6-F1
#
_entry.id   AF-A0A415G6W6-F1
#
_cell.length_a   1.000
_cell.length_b   1.000
_cell.length_c   1.000
_cell.angle_alpha   90.00
_cell.angle_beta   90.00
_cell.angle_gamma   90.00
#
_symmetry.space_group_name_H-M   'P 1'
#
loop_
_entity.id
_entity.type
_entity.pdbx_description
1 polymer ?
#
loop_
_entity_poly.entity_id
_entity_poly.type
_entity_poly.pdbx_seq_one_letter_code
_entity_poly.pdbx_strand_id
1 'polypeptide(L)'
;MKKLYAIDSSGFVRRRREKKLKRRKKHKASILQEKGSPCYLCMKMRPHYEWKRAVHEHHIFGGSNRDKSEAEGLKVYLCLEHHISGKEAVHNNAEMMKVLRQDGQRAFEKTHTREEFMKLFGKNYLEETGG
;
A
#
# COMPACT_ATOMS: atom_id res chain seq x y z
N MET A 1 31.77 -30.04 19.52
CA MET A 1 31.03 -30.16 18.24
C MET A 1 31.94 -29.74 17.10
N LYS A 2 32.22 -30.64 16.16
CA LYS A 2 33.21 -30.45 15.07
C LYS A 2 32.61 -29.53 13.99
N LYS A 3 33.25 -28.38 13.72
CA LYS A 3 32.93 -27.56 12.54
C LYS A 3 33.48 -28.28 11.31
N LEU A 4 32.60 -28.76 10.43
CA LEU A 4 33.01 -29.24 9.11
C LEU A 4 33.38 -28.03 8.24
N TYR A 5 34.66 -27.92 7.92
CA TYR A 5 35.17 -26.99 6.91
C TYR A 5 35.26 -27.76 5.59
N ALA A 6 34.54 -27.29 4.56
CA ALA A 6 34.81 -27.70 3.19
C ALA A 6 35.88 -26.75 2.63
N ILE A 7 37.05 -27.29 2.37
CA ILE A 7 38.22 -26.60 1.82
C ILE A 7 38.12 -26.75 0.30
N ASP A 8 38.04 -25.64 -0.44
CA ASP A 8 38.30 -25.65 -1.88
C ASP A 8 39.77 -25.29 -2.15
N SER A 9 40.27 -25.70 -3.31
CA SER A 9 41.67 -25.54 -3.74
C SER A 9 42.09 -24.09 -4.03
N SER A 10 41.23 -23.10 -3.76
CA SER A 10 41.52 -21.67 -3.95
C SER A 10 41.79 -20.91 -2.63
N GLY A 11 41.73 -21.58 -1.48
CA GLY A 11 42.03 -20.98 -0.17
C GLY A 11 40.95 -20.02 0.37
N PHE A 12 39.78 -19.93 -0.28
CA PHE A 12 38.72 -18.99 0.11
C PHE A 12 37.59 -19.69 0.90
N VAL A 13 37.59 -19.57 2.23
CA VAL A 13 36.54 -20.14 3.10
C VAL A 13 35.23 -19.36 2.94
N ARG A 14 34.33 -19.83 2.07
CA ARG A 14 32.95 -19.30 1.99
C ARG A 14 32.14 -19.78 3.19
N ARG A 15 31.99 -18.93 4.21
CA ARG A 15 31.11 -19.17 5.36
C ARG A 15 29.66 -19.34 4.89
N ARG A 16 29.12 -20.56 4.91
CA ARG A 16 27.70 -20.84 4.62
C ARG A 16 26.83 -20.13 5.67
N ARG A 17 26.27 -18.96 5.31
CA ARG A 17 25.38 -18.20 6.19
C ARG A 17 24.05 -18.96 6.28
N GLU A 18 23.70 -19.45 7.46
CA GLU A 18 22.39 -20.03 7.73
C GLU A 18 21.31 -19.00 7.39
N LYS A 19 20.47 -19.29 6.39
CA LYS A 19 19.38 -18.41 5.98
C LYS A 19 18.28 -18.52 7.04
N LYS A 20 18.22 -17.57 7.99
CA LYS A 20 17.05 -17.43 8.87
C LYS A 20 15.80 -17.21 7.99
N LEU A 21 14.86 -18.13 8.07
CA LEU A 21 13.54 -17.99 7.43
C LEU A 21 12.83 -16.75 7.99
N LYS A 22 12.50 -15.80 7.13
CA LYS A 22 11.75 -14.59 7.53
C LYS A 22 10.30 -14.98 7.78
N ARG A 23 9.76 -14.56 8.94
CA ARG A 23 8.34 -14.75 9.26
C ARG A 23 7.48 -13.97 8.27
N ARG A 24 6.43 -14.59 7.72
CA ARG A 24 5.44 -13.91 6.88
C ARG A 24 4.78 -12.78 7.67
N LYS A 25 4.74 -11.58 7.10
CA LYS A 25 3.97 -10.45 7.66
C LYS A 25 2.48 -10.74 7.45
N LYS A 26 1.64 -10.45 8.43
CA LYS A 26 0.19 -10.44 8.24
C LYS A 26 -0.19 -9.08 7.65
N HIS A 27 -1.03 -9.10 6.62
CA HIS A 27 -1.50 -7.90 5.94
C HIS A 27 -2.91 -7.58 6.40
N LYS A 28 -3.18 -6.32 6.77
CA LYS A 28 -4.52 -5.91 7.19
C LYS A 28 -5.46 -5.84 5.97
N ALA A 29 -6.75 -6.01 6.22
CA ALA A 29 -7.78 -5.67 5.24
C ALA A 29 -7.77 -4.16 4.97
N SER A 30 -8.40 -3.71 3.88
CA SER A 30 -8.56 -2.28 3.64
C SER A 30 -9.39 -1.64 4.75
N ILE A 31 -8.95 -0.49 5.27
CA ILE A 31 -9.72 0.30 6.25
C ILE A 31 -10.73 1.26 5.58
N LEU A 32 -10.64 1.43 4.25
CA LEU A 32 -11.54 2.29 3.49
C LEU A 32 -12.72 1.51 2.89
N GLN A 33 -12.58 0.19 2.77
CA GLN A 33 -13.48 -0.60 1.96
C GLN A 33 -13.44 -2.10 2.31
N GLU A 34 -14.60 -2.74 2.30
CA GLU A 34 -14.69 -4.19 2.44
C GLU A 34 -14.21 -4.93 1.18
N LYS A 35 -13.54 -6.06 1.38
CA LYS A 35 -13.06 -6.88 0.26
C LYS A 35 -14.23 -7.41 -0.56
N GLY A 36 -14.16 -7.25 -1.89
CA GLY A 36 -15.22 -7.65 -2.82
C GLY A 36 -16.20 -6.53 -3.17
N SER A 37 -16.09 -5.37 -2.51
CA SER A 37 -16.83 -4.17 -2.89
C SER A 37 -16.51 -3.69 -4.32
N PRO A 38 -17.40 -2.93 -4.96
CA PRO A 38 -17.14 -2.28 -6.25
C PRO A 38 -15.94 -1.32 -6.22
N CYS A 39 -15.53 -0.76 -7.35
CA CYS A 39 -14.43 0.20 -7.40
C CYS A 39 -14.65 1.37 -6.44
N TYR A 40 -13.69 1.65 -5.54
CA TYR A 40 -13.76 2.73 -4.56
C TYR A 40 -14.04 4.10 -5.22
N LEU A 41 -13.36 4.38 -6.33
CA LEU A 41 -13.54 5.64 -7.05
C LEU A 41 -14.86 5.71 -7.83
N CYS A 42 -15.39 4.59 -8.34
CA CYS A 42 -16.75 4.57 -8.88
C CYS A 42 -17.77 4.91 -7.78
N MET A 43 -17.65 4.28 -6.60
CA MET A 43 -18.58 4.54 -5.49
C MET A 43 -18.56 5.99 -5.02
N LYS A 44 -17.39 6.62 -5.08
CA LYS A 44 -17.20 8.00 -4.65
C LYS A 44 -17.74 9.03 -5.64
N MET A 45 -17.63 8.78 -6.95
CA MET A 45 -17.82 9.80 -7.99
C MET A 45 -18.99 9.56 -8.93
N ARG A 46 -19.52 8.33 -8.99
CA ARG A 46 -20.51 7.91 -9.99
C ARG A 46 -21.79 7.42 -9.30
N PRO A 47 -22.96 7.53 -9.97
CA PRO A 47 -24.19 6.93 -9.48
C PRO A 47 -24.07 5.40 -9.42
N HIS A 48 -24.84 4.77 -8.52
CA HIS A 48 -24.73 3.34 -8.19
C HIS A 48 -24.78 2.39 -9.40
N TYR A 49 -25.62 2.70 -10.39
CA TYR A 49 -25.80 1.86 -11.57
C TYR A 49 -24.58 1.83 -12.51
N GLU A 50 -23.58 2.71 -12.32
CA GLU A 50 -22.33 2.73 -13.09
C GLU A 50 -21.14 2.10 -12.35
N TRP A 51 -21.37 1.55 -11.15
CA TRP A 51 -20.29 1.01 -10.35
C TRP A 51 -19.71 -0.25 -10.98
N LYS A 52 -18.42 -0.17 -11.31
CA LYS A 52 -17.68 -1.28 -11.87
C LYS A 52 -17.12 -2.15 -10.75
N ARG A 53 -17.09 -3.47 -10.99
CA ARG A 53 -16.38 -4.40 -10.11
C ARG A 53 -14.91 -3.99 -9.98
N ALA A 54 -14.40 -4.00 -8.75
CA ALA A 54 -12.97 -3.82 -8.53
C ALA A 54 -12.20 -5.10 -8.92
N VAL A 55 -11.08 -4.92 -9.61
CA VAL A 55 -10.22 -6.03 -10.07
C VAL A 55 -8.79 -5.90 -9.57
N HIS A 56 -8.38 -4.72 -9.11
CA HIS A 56 -7.04 -4.45 -8.64
C HIS A 56 -7.04 -3.90 -7.21
N GLU A 57 -6.07 -4.33 -6.42
CA GLU A 57 -5.74 -3.69 -5.15
C GLU A 57 -4.70 -2.59 -5.39
N HIS A 58 -4.96 -1.40 -4.85
CA HIS A 58 -4.08 -0.25 -4.96
C HIS A 58 -3.67 0.23 -3.56
N HIS A 59 -2.37 0.32 -3.31
CA HIS A 59 -1.83 0.86 -2.06
C HIS A 59 -1.79 2.39 -2.13
N ILE A 60 -2.49 3.07 -1.23
CA ILE A 60 -2.63 4.54 -1.25
C ILE A 60 -1.27 5.24 -1.10
N PHE A 61 -0.40 4.73 -0.23
CA PHE A 61 0.98 5.20 -0.13
C PHE A 61 1.92 4.12 -0.67
N GLY A 62 2.24 4.22 -1.96
CA GLY A 62 3.10 3.29 -2.68
C GLY A 62 4.60 3.50 -2.44
N GLY A 63 5.43 2.96 -3.35
CA GLY A 63 6.89 3.08 -3.29
C GLY A 63 7.48 2.52 -1.99
N SER A 64 8.36 3.30 -1.34
CA SER A 64 8.96 2.96 -0.04
C SER A 64 7.94 2.80 1.10
N ASN A 65 6.73 3.33 0.93
CA ASN A 65 5.65 3.24 1.92
C ASN A 65 4.68 2.08 1.65
N ARG A 66 4.90 1.26 0.61
CA ARG A 66 4.02 0.15 0.25
C ARG A 66 3.82 -0.83 1.40
N ASP A 67 4.90 -1.25 2.05
CA ASP A 67 4.88 -2.16 3.21
C ASP A 67 4.05 -1.58 4.37
N LYS A 68 4.12 -0.27 4.59
CA LYS A 68 3.36 0.42 5.64
C LYS A 68 1.89 0.48 5.29
N SER A 69 1.57 0.82 4.03
CA SER A 69 0.20 0.81 3.54
C SER A 69 -0.45 -0.56 3.67
N GLU A 70 0.31 -1.62 3.38
CA GLU A 70 -0.17 -2.98 3.50
C GLU A 70 -0.33 -3.43 4.97
N ALA A 71 0.59 -3.01 5.84
CA ALA A 71 0.50 -3.27 7.28
C ALA A 71 -0.66 -2.54 7.95
N GLU A 72 -0.97 -1.31 7.52
CA GLU A 72 -2.05 -0.49 8.10
C GLU A 72 -3.40 -0.62 7.39
N GLY A 73 -3.47 -1.36 6.27
CA GLY A 73 -4.72 -1.49 5.51
C GLY A 73 -5.07 -0.23 4.70
N LEU A 74 -4.10 0.63 4.44
CA LEU A 74 -4.23 1.84 3.61
C LEU A 74 -4.15 1.50 2.13
N LYS A 75 -5.18 0.79 1.68
CA LYS A 75 -5.35 0.31 0.31
C LYS A 75 -6.81 0.37 -0.10
N VAL A 76 -7.07 0.43 -1.40
CA VAL A 76 -8.42 0.45 -1.98
C VAL A 76 -8.53 -0.55 -3.12
N TYR A 77 -9.74 -0.95 -3.45
CA TYR A 77 -10.00 -1.81 -4.60
C TYR A 77 -10.53 -0.97 -5.77
N LEU A 78 -9.87 -1.06 -6.93
CA LEU A 78 -10.16 -0.25 -8.10
C LEU A 78 -10.48 -1.12 -9.32
N CYS A 79 -11.34 -0.61 -10.21
CA CYS A 79 -11.51 -1.17 -11.54
C CYS A 79 -10.29 -0.85 -12.43
N LEU A 80 -10.19 -1.48 -13.60
CA LEU A 80 -9.07 -1.25 -14.53
C LEU A 80 -8.95 0.23 -14.94
N GLU A 81 -10.08 0.87 -15.22
CA GLU A 81 -10.17 2.27 -15.66
C GLU A 81 -9.67 3.24 -14.59
N HIS A 82 -10.06 3.07 -13.33
CA HIS A 82 -9.60 3.92 -12.22
C HIS A 82 -8.24 3.52 -11.66
N HIS A 83 -7.71 2.34 -12.01
CA HIS A 83 -6.36 1.97 -11.59
C HIS A 83 -5.30 2.43 -12.60
N ILE A 84 -5.41 2.00 -13.87
CA ILE A 84 -4.30 2.07 -14.84
C ILE A 84 -4.66 2.79 -16.15
N SER A 85 -5.82 2.51 -16.75
CA SER A 85 -6.04 2.83 -18.17
C SER A 85 -6.90 4.07 -18.44
N GLY A 86 -7.71 4.51 -17.48
CA GLY A 86 -8.62 5.65 -17.67
C GLY A 86 -7.95 7.01 -17.49
N LYS A 87 -8.67 8.06 -17.89
CA LYS A 87 -8.27 9.47 -17.63
C LYS A 87 -8.30 9.82 -16.13
N GLU A 88 -9.15 9.13 -15.38
CA GLU A 88 -9.27 9.24 -13.93
C GLU A 88 -8.45 8.15 -13.20
N ALA A 89 -7.57 7.44 -13.92
CA ALA A 89 -6.74 6.42 -13.30
C ALA A 89 -5.77 7.06 -12.31
N VAL A 90 -5.61 6.47 -11.13
CA VAL A 90 -4.71 6.99 -10.08
C VAL A 90 -3.25 7.04 -10.51
N HIS A 91 -2.83 6.21 -11.48
CA HIS A 91 -1.49 6.27 -12.07
C HIS A 91 -1.35 7.33 -13.18
N ASN A 92 -2.46 7.84 -13.72
CA ASN A 92 -2.46 8.86 -14.78
C ASN A 92 -2.89 10.25 -14.27
N ASN A 93 -3.59 10.32 -13.14
CA ASN A 93 -4.23 11.52 -12.63
C ASN A 93 -3.80 11.80 -11.19
N ALA A 94 -2.96 12.82 -11.03
CA ALA A 94 -2.42 13.23 -9.75
C ALA A 94 -3.50 13.73 -8.76
N GLU A 95 -4.59 14.31 -9.26
CA GLU A 95 -5.70 14.77 -8.43
C GLU A 95 -6.44 13.58 -7.83
N MET A 96 -6.69 12.52 -8.61
CA MET A 96 -7.28 11.28 -8.10
C MET A 96 -6.38 10.60 -7.05
N MET A 97 -5.06 10.64 -7.28
CA MET A 97 -4.10 10.16 -6.28
C MET A 97 -4.12 11.01 -5.01
N LYS A 98 -4.25 12.34 -5.12
CA LYS A 98 -4.39 13.27 -3.99
C LYS A 98 -5.64 12.94 -3.18
N VAL A 99 -6.79 12.76 -3.84
CA VAL A 99 -8.05 12.35 -3.20
C VAL A 99 -7.87 11.07 -2.39
N LEU A 100 -7.25 10.03 -2.98
CA LEU A 100 -7.01 8.76 -2.25
C LEU A 100 -6.10 8.95 -1.04
N ARG A 101 -5.04 9.75 -1.15
CA ARG A 101 -4.13 10.03 -0.03
C ARG A 101 -4.83 10.77 1.11
N GLN A 102 -5.67 11.73 0.78
CA GLN A 102 -6.48 12.45 1.75
C GLN A 102 -7.52 11.53 2.43
N ASP A 103 -8.25 10.72 1.65
CA ASP A 103 -9.19 9.75 2.19
C ASP A 103 -8.48 8.71 3.07
N GLY A 104 -7.32 8.22 2.65
CA GLY A 104 -6.50 7.29 3.41
C GLY A 104 -6.06 7.86 4.75
N GLN A 105 -5.56 9.11 4.75
CA GLN A 105 -5.17 9.77 5.99
C GLN A 105 -6.38 10.00 6.91
N ARG A 106 -7.51 10.51 6.37
CA ARG A 106 -8.76 10.67 7.15
C ARG A 106 -9.22 9.36 7.76
N ALA A 107 -9.14 8.26 7.03
CA ALA A 107 -9.55 6.94 7.52
C ALA A 107 -8.62 6.43 8.63
N PHE A 108 -7.30 6.63 8.48
CA PHE A 108 -6.32 6.28 9.50
C PHE A 108 -6.57 7.03 10.81
N GLU A 109 -6.78 8.35 10.69
CA GLU A 109 -6.96 9.25 11.84
C GLU A 109 -8.28 9.04 12.61
N LYS A 110 -9.20 8.20 12.12
CA LYS A 110 -10.37 7.77 12.91
C LYS A 110 -9.98 6.91 14.11
N THR A 111 -8.80 6.30 14.08
CA THR A 111 -8.34 5.32 15.08
C THR A 111 -6.94 5.60 15.62
N HIS A 112 -6.23 6.56 15.02
CA HIS A 112 -4.84 6.91 15.31
C HIS A 112 -4.71 8.44 15.28
N THR A 113 -3.61 8.98 15.79
CA THR A 113 -3.39 10.44 15.76
C THR A 113 -2.66 10.90 14.49
N ARG A 114 -2.71 12.21 14.23
CA ARG A 114 -1.95 12.87 13.15
C ARG A 114 -0.45 12.63 13.31
N GLU A 115 0.07 12.70 14.53
CA GLU A 115 1.48 12.53 14.86
C GLU A 115 1.94 11.11 14.53
N GLU A 116 1.11 10.10 14.81
CA GLU A 116 1.37 8.71 14.43
C GLU A 116 1.41 8.55 12.91
N PHE A 117 0.46 9.16 12.20
CA PHE A 117 0.45 9.16 10.74
C PHE A 117 1.72 9.81 10.17
N MET A 118 2.12 10.97 10.70
CA MET A 118 3.35 11.67 10.31
C MET A 118 4.61 10.86 10.59
N LYS A 119 4.67 10.19 11.74
CA LYS A 119 5.78 9.29 12.08
C LYS A 119 5.91 8.13 11.09
N LEU A 120 4.78 7.61 10.58
CA LEU A 120 4.77 6.50 9.63
C LEU A 120 5.05 6.95 8.19
N PHE A 121 4.37 7.99 7.72
CA PHE A 121 4.37 8.36 6.29
C PHE A 121 5.19 9.60 5.97
N GLY A 122 5.52 10.43 6.96
CA GLY A 122 6.43 11.58 6.82
C GLY A 122 5.85 12.80 6.11
N LYS A 123 4.57 12.78 5.73
CA LYS A 123 3.90 13.89 5.03
C LYS A 123 2.45 13.98 5.44
N ASN A 124 1.96 15.21 5.63
CA ASN A 124 0.55 15.50 5.86
C ASN A 124 -0.14 15.79 4.52
N TYR A 125 -1.18 15.06 4.17
CA TYR A 125 -1.93 15.20 2.92
C TYR A 125 -3.21 16.02 3.08
N LEU A 126 -3.63 16.37 4.30
CA LEU A 126 -4.85 17.18 4.53
C LEU A 126 -4.60 18.68 4.59
N GLU A 127 -3.35 19.13 4.71
CA GLU A 127 -3.00 20.55 4.76
C GLU A 127 -2.77 21.18 3.37
N GLU A 128 -2.72 20.38 2.30
CA GLU A 128 -2.49 20.87 0.91
C GLU A 128 -3.78 21.42 0.23
N THR A 129 -4.73 21.97 0.99
CA THR A 129 -5.97 22.61 0.48
C THR A 129 -5.98 24.13 0.65
N GLY A 130 -4.81 24.77 0.70
CA GLY A 130 -4.66 26.22 0.69
C GLY A 130 -3.55 26.64 -0.26
N GLY A 131 -3.94 27.10 -1.46
CA GLY A 131 -3.07 27.65 -2.50
C GLY A 131 -3.92 28.13 -3.66
#